data_AF-K1YLI7-F1
#
_entry.id   AF-K1YLI7-F1
#
_cell.length_a   1.000
_cell.length_b   1.000
_cell.length_c   1.000
_cell.angle_alpha   90.00
_cell.angle_beta   90.00
_cell.angle_gamma   90.00
#
_symmetry.space_group_name_H-M   'P 1'
#
loop_
_entity.id
_entity.type
_entity.pdbx_description
1 polymer ?
#
loop_
_entity_poly.entity_id
_entity_poly.type
_entity_poly.pdbx_seq_one_letter_code
_entity_poly.pdbx_strand_id
1 'polypeptide(L)'
;MLANKNQEAKKWQMYIIGLIIILTIFLKLYYTFYLPKLTIKVNDKTFNVLMANNMKTWEKGLGGRKNLGKYDGMLFVFPEIKQHVFIMRGMQFPIDIIWFKNGLIVDIAPNISPEPGKADEEFTLYPARDASDRVLELSAGSVEKFNLKIGDKLEILR
;
A
#
# COMPACT_ATOMS: atom_id res chain seq x y z
N MET A 1 -10.87 -53.25 -28.80
CA MET A 1 -11.64 -52.17 -28.14
C MET A 1 -11.03 -51.64 -26.82
N LEU A 2 -9.96 -52.23 -26.26
CA LEU A 2 -9.41 -51.84 -24.94
C LEU A 2 -8.44 -50.63 -24.96
N ALA A 3 -7.80 -50.31 -26.08
CA ALA A 3 -6.80 -49.23 -26.17
C ALA A 3 -7.39 -47.80 -26.03
N ASN A 4 -8.65 -47.60 -26.42
CA ASN A 4 -9.27 -46.28 -26.47
C ASN A 4 -9.69 -45.74 -25.09
N LYS A 5 -10.12 -46.63 -24.17
CA LYS A 5 -10.47 -46.28 -22.78
C LYS A 5 -9.29 -45.69 -22.00
N ASN A 6 -8.07 -46.15 -22.29
CA ASN A 6 -6.88 -45.73 -21.55
C ASN A 6 -6.33 -44.37 -22.04
N GLN A 7 -6.63 -43.97 -23.29
CA GLN A 7 -6.34 -42.62 -23.77
C GLN A 7 -7.35 -41.59 -23.24
N GLU A 8 -8.64 -41.94 -23.25
CA GLU A 8 -9.69 -41.12 -22.61
C GLU A 8 -9.40 -40.89 -21.11
N ALA A 9 -8.93 -41.93 -20.41
CA ALA A 9 -8.49 -41.86 -19.01
C ALA A 9 -7.21 -41.04 -18.76
N LYS A 10 -6.48 -40.60 -19.80
CA LYS A 10 -5.33 -39.69 -19.65
C LYS A 10 -5.68 -38.26 -20.05
N LYS A 11 -6.67 -38.05 -20.92
CA LYS A 11 -7.13 -36.72 -21.34
C LYS A 11 -7.73 -35.92 -20.19
N TRP A 12 -8.52 -36.53 -19.30
CA TRP A 12 -9.07 -35.82 -18.14
C TRP A 12 -7.98 -35.35 -17.16
N GLN A 13 -6.87 -36.09 -17.05
CA GLN A 13 -5.71 -35.68 -16.25
C GLN A 13 -5.09 -34.40 -16.81
N MET A 14 -5.02 -34.23 -18.13
CA MET A 14 -4.52 -33.01 -18.76
C MET A 14 -5.44 -31.81 -18.49
N TYR A 15 -6.78 -32.01 -18.50
CA TYR A 15 -7.72 -30.94 -18.13
C TYR A 15 -7.59 -30.54 -16.66
N ILE A 16 -7.37 -31.50 -15.75
CA ILE A 16 -7.11 -31.22 -14.33
C ILE A 16 -5.81 -30.46 -14.15
N ILE A 17 -4.72 -30.87 -14.81
CA ILE A 17 -3.44 -30.17 -14.73
C ILE A 17 -3.58 -28.74 -15.26
N GLY A 18 -4.25 -28.56 -16.40
CA GLY A 18 -4.54 -27.23 -16.94
C GLY A 18 -5.36 -26.37 -15.98
N LEU A 19 -6.39 -26.95 -15.35
CA LEU A 19 -7.20 -26.27 -14.35
C LEU A 19 -6.39 -25.85 -13.12
N ILE A 20 -5.50 -26.73 -12.62
CA ILE A 20 -4.61 -26.42 -11.49
C ILE A 20 -3.65 -25.28 -11.85
N ILE A 21 -3.10 -25.26 -13.06
CA ILE A 21 -2.23 -24.17 -13.52
C ILE A 21 -3.01 -22.85 -13.60
N ILE A 22 -4.21 -22.85 -14.17
CA ILE A 22 -5.05 -21.66 -14.24
C ILE A 22 -5.41 -21.17 -12.83
N LEU A 23 -5.81 -22.09 -11.95
CA LEU A 23 -6.17 -21.79 -10.57
C LEU A 23 -4.99 -21.20 -9.80
N THR A 24 -3.79 -21.77 -9.94
CA THR A 24 -2.58 -21.25 -9.26
C THR A 24 -2.17 -19.87 -9.77
N ILE A 25 -2.26 -19.61 -11.09
CA ILE A 25 -2.04 -18.28 -11.67
C ILE A 25 -3.07 -17.30 -11.13
N PHE A 26 -4.36 -17.67 -11.15
CA PHE A 26 -5.43 -16.83 -10.63
C PHE A 26 -5.27 -16.53 -9.15
N LEU A 27 -4.90 -17.52 -8.34
CA LEU A 27 -4.65 -17.37 -6.91
C LEU A 27 -3.49 -16.41 -6.66
N LYS A 28 -2.39 -16.57 -7.41
CA LYS A 28 -1.22 -15.67 -7.33
C LYS A 28 -1.59 -14.25 -7.75
N LEU A 29 -2.38 -14.07 -8.80
CA LEU A 29 -2.89 -12.76 -9.22
C LEU A 29 -3.77 -12.15 -8.12
N TYR A 30 -4.75 -12.91 -7.61
CA TYR A 30 -5.62 -12.48 -6.52
C TYR A 30 -4.82 -11.96 -5.32
N TYR A 31 -3.84 -12.73 -4.83
CA TYR A 31 -3.00 -12.31 -3.71
C TYR A 31 -2.02 -11.17 -4.06
N THR A 32 -1.60 -11.05 -5.32
CA THR A 32 -0.76 -9.92 -5.77
C THR A 32 -1.52 -8.60 -5.76
N PHE A 33 -2.83 -8.63 -6.03
CA PHE A 33 -3.68 -7.44 -6.03
C PHE A 33 -4.40 -7.18 -4.70
N TYR A 34 -4.37 -8.13 -3.77
CA TYR A 34 -4.96 -7.98 -2.44
C TYR A 34 -4.01 -7.21 -1.51
N LEU A 35 -4.35 -5.94 -1.24
CA LEU A 35 -3.70 -5.18 -0.17
C LEU A 35 -4.37 -5.51 1.17
N PRO A 36 -3.59 -5.86 2.22
CA PRO A 36 -4.14 -5.98 3.56
C PRO A 36 -4.76 -4.65 4.01
N LYS A 37 -5.75 -4.75 4.89
CA LYS A 37 -6.48 -3.59 5.44
C LYS A 37 -6.25 -3.56 6.93
N LEU A 38 -6.15 -2.36 7.48
CA LEU A 38 -5.99 -2.14 8.90
C LEU A 38 -6.93 -1.05 9.37
N THR A 39 -7.33 -1.16 10.64
CA THR A 39 -7.83 -0.02 11.37
C THR A 39 -6.72 0.45 12.30
N ILE A 40 -6.35 1.71 12.19
CA ILE A 40 -5.33 2.34 13.04
C ILE A 40 -5.95 3.45 13.84
N LYS A 41 -5.32 3.78 14.95
CA LYS A 41 -5.65 4.93 15.77
C LYS A 41 -4.43 5.85 15.84
N VAL A 42 -4.60 7.11 15.48
CA VAL A 42 -3.59 8.15 15.74
C VAL A 42 -4.19 9.08 16.78
N ASN A 43 -3.62 9.04 17.99
CA ASN A 43 -4.17 9.68 19.19
C ASN A 43 -5.61 9.21 19.48
N ASP A 44 -6.62 10.08 19.29
CA ASP A 44 -8.04 9.78 19.50
C ASP A 44 -8.81 9.50 18.19
N LYS A 45 -8.15 9.61 17.02
CA LYS A 45 -8.78 9.44 15.70
C LYS A 45 -8.51 8.07 15.12
N THR A 46 -9.52 7.48 14.51
CA THR A 46 -9.46 6.14 13.91
C THR A 46 -9.53 6.24 12.39
N PHE A 47 -8.68 5.48 11.70
CA PHE A 47 -8.58 5.47 10.25
C PHE A 47 -8.58 4.04 9.72
N ASN A 48 -9.36 3.79 8.67
CA ASN A 48 -9.34 2.55 7.92
C ASN A 48 -8.40 2.69 6.73
N VAL A 49 -7.26 2.00 6.78
CA VAL A 49 -6.17 2.20 5.83
C VAL A 49 -5.82 0.92 5.10
N LEU A 50 -5.28 1.07 3.90
CA LEU A 50 -4.57 0.00 3.21
C LEU A 50 -3.18 -0.18 3.85
N MET A 51 -2.61 -1.37 3.79
CA MET A 51 -1.25 -1.63 4.25
C MET A 51 -0.32 -1.90 3.05
N ALA A 52 0.82 -1.20 3.01
CA ALA A 52 1.96 -1.51 2.17
C ALA A 52 3.11 -2.04 3.04
N ASN A 53 3.50 -3.31 2.85
CA ASN A 53 4.42 -4.02 3.75
C ASN A 53 5.53 -4.80 3.01
N ASN A 54 5.68 -4.56 1.71
CA ASN A 54 6.72 -5.13 0.89
C ASN A 54 7.09 -4.18 -0.26
N MET A 55 8.24 -4.41 -0.88
CA MET A 55 8.82 -3.55 -1.91
C MET A 55 7.85 -3.18 -3.04
N LYS A 56 7.10 -4.15 -3.57
CA LYS A 56 6.12 -3.89 -4.65
C LYS A 56 4.98 -2.98 -4.19
N THR A 57 4.51 -3.17 -2.97
CA THR A 57 3.44 -2.31 -2.41
C THR A 57 3.95 -0.94 -2.00
N TRP A 58 5.22 -0.83 -1.56
CA TRP A 58 5.85 0.46 -1.25
C TRP A 58 6.07 1.29 -2.51
N GLU A 59 6.65 0.70 -3.56
CA GLU A 59 6.87 1.39 -4.84
C GLU A 59 5.57 1.83 -5.50
N LYS A 60 4.51 1.02 -5.39
CA LYS A 60 3.20 1.35 -5.97
C LYS A 60 2.47 2.46 -5.18
N GLY A 61 2.49 2.37 -3.86
CA GLY A 61 1.75 3.28 -2.97
C GLY A 61 0.30 3.51 -3.41
N LEU A 62 -0.10 4.79 -3.41
CA LEU A 62 -1.39 5.26 -3.92
C LEU A 62 -1.39 5.58 -5.43
N GLY A 63 -0.26 5.41 -6.12
CA GLY A 63 -0.11 5.69 -7.54
C GLY A 63 -1.11 4.91 -8.42
N GLY A 64 -1.62 5.57 -9.45
CA GLY A 64 -2.61 5.02 -10.39
C GLY A 64 -4.03 4.95 -9.84
N ARG A 65 -4.27 5.35 -8.59
CA ARG A 65 -5.62 5.49 -8.03
C ARG A 65 -6.21 6.85 -8.38
N LYS A 66 -7.52 6.88 -8.65
CA LYS A 66 -8.29 8.13 -8.83
C LYS A 66 -8.63 8.82 -7.51
N ASN A 67 -8.77 8.04 -6.44
CA ASN A 67 -9.05 8.47 -5.07
C ASN A 67 -8.77 7.32 -4.08
N LEU A 68 -8.96 7.57 -2.79
CA LEU A 68 -8.82 6.57 -1.72
C LEU A 68 -10.01 5.59 -1.61
N GLY A 69 -11.11 5.87 -2.32
CA GLY A 69 -12.33 5.07 -2.27
C GLY A 69 -12.97 5.13 -0.87
N LYS A 70 -13.11 3.95 -0.25
CA LYS A 70 -13.69 3.79 1.10
C LYS A 70 -12.67 3.80 2.23
N TYR A 71 -11.39 4.01 1.92
CA TYR A 71 -10.31 4.03 2.89
C TYR A 71 -9.91 5.48 3.18
N ASP A 72 -9.37 5.72 4.35
CA ASP A 72 -8.89 7.04 4.76
C ASP A 72 -7.45 7.29 4.30
N GLY A 73 -6.71 6.22 3.97
CA GLY A 73 -5.29 6.32 3.65
C GLY A 73 -4.59 4.99 3.37
N MET A 74 -3.26 5.05 3.39
CA MET A 74 -2.36 3.91 3.28
C MET A 74 -1.24 4.00 4.32
N LEU A 75 -1.05 2.93 5.09
CA LEU A 75 0.05 2.76 6.03
C LEU A 75 1.16 1.91 5.40
N PHE A 76 2.33 2.49 5.26
CA PHE A 76 3.57 1.83 4.91
C PHE A 76 4.25 1.35 6.18
N VAL A 77 4.62 0.08 6.21
CA VAL A 77 5.34 -0.56 7.32
C VAL A 77 6.67 -1.08 6.81
N PHE A 78 7.76 -0.62 7.41
CA PHE A 78 9.11 -0.96 7.01
C PHE A 78 9.78 -1.85 8.08
N PRO A 79 10.67 -2.77 7.67
CA PRO A 79 11.40 -3.63 8.62
C PRO A 79 12.51 -2.88 9.37
N GLU A 80 12.97 -1.74 8.84
CA GLU A 80 14.10 -0.99 9.37
C GLU A 80 13.74 0.48 9.57
N ILE A 81 14.22 1.04 10.69
CA ILE A 81 14.13 2.48 11.00
C ILE A 81 15.16 3.22 10.15
N LYS A 82 14.70 3.97 9.15
CA LYS A 82 15.56 4.75 8.23
C LYS A 82 14.84 6.02 7.78
N GLN A 83 15.58 6.90 7.10
CA GLN A 83 14.99 8.07 6.46
C GLN A 83 14.27 7.63 5.18
N HIS A 84 12.96 7.42 5.27
CA HIS A 84 12.14 7.01 4.12
C HIS A 84 11.70 8.22 3.31
N VAL A 85 12.00 8.20 2.01
CA VAL A 85 11.72 9.28 1.06
C VAL A 85 10.54 8.90 0.20
N PHE A 86 9.61 9.84 0.01
CA PHE A 86 8.42 9.65 -0.81
C PHE A 86 8.45 10.57 -2.03
N ILE A 87 7.76 10.15 -3.09
CA ILE A 87 7.56 10.90 -4.34
C ILE A 87 6.11 10.75 -4.79
N MET A 88 5.60 11.70 -5.58
CA MET A 88 4.20 11.71 -6.03
C MET A 88 3.97 10.96 -7.35
N ARG A 89 4.71 9.87 -7.57
CA ARG A 89 4.70 9.12 -8.83
C ARG A 89 3.31 8.55 -9.14
N GLY A 90 2.75 8.95 -10.27
CA GLY A 90 1.44 8.46 -10.75
C GLY A 90 0.26 8.85 -9.86
N MET A 91 0.43 9.80 -8.94
CA MET A 91 -0.65 10.32 -8.10
C MET A 91 -1.64 11.15 -8.91
N GLN A 92 -2.92 11.11 -8.52
CA GLN A 92 -4.01 11.86 -9.18
C GLN A 92 -4.78 12.76 -8.21
N PHE A 93 -4.42 12.75 -6.93
CA PHE A 93 -5.05 13.55 -5.89
C PHE A 93 -4.01 13.91 -4.83
N PRO A 94 -4.19 15.03 -4.12
CA PRO A 94 -3.25 15.46 -3.10
C PRO A 94 -3.37 14.64 -1.80
N ILE A 95 -2.27 14.51 -1.07
CA ILE A 95 -2.20 13.75 0.19
C ILE A 95 -1.43 14.51 1.27
N ASP A 96 -1.65 14.11 2.52
CA ASP A 96 -0.75 14.40 3.62
C ASP A 96 0.14 13.16 3.86
N ILE A 97 1.42 13.36 4.16
CA ILE A 97 2.35 12.29 4.53
C ILE A 97 2.77 12.49 5.99
N ILE A 98 2.65 11.44 6.79
CA ILE A 98 2.98 11.45 8.22
C ILE A 98 3.96 10.31 8.51
N TRP A 99 5.15 10.62 9.03
CA TRP A 99 6.17 9.64 9.37
C TRP A 99 6.13 9.30 10.85
N PHE A 100 6.29 8.01 11.19
CA PHE A 100 6.31 7.52 12.56
C PHE A 100 7.57 6.73 12.86
N LYS A 101 8.11 6.93 14.07
CA LYS A 101 9.20 6.14 14.63
C LYS A 101 8.72 5.50 15.93
N ASN A 102 8.72 4.18 15.99
CA ASN A 102 8.25 3.43 17.16
C ASN A 102 6.82 3.84 17.58
N GLY A 103 5.98 4.16 16.60
CA GLY A 103 4.60 4.57 16.81
C GLY A 103 4.41 6.03 17.25
N LEU A 104 5.41 6.90 17.21
CA LEU A 104 5.24 8.34 17.45
C LEU A 104 5.43 9.10 16.14
N ILE A 105 4.58 10.10 15.87
CA ILE A 105 4.81 11.00 14.73
C ILE A 105 6.14 11.71 14.91
N VAL A 106 7.04 11.58 13.94
CA VAL A 106 8.34 12.26 13.90
C VAL A 106 8.42 13.32 12.80
N ASP A 107 7.56 13.22 11.79
CA ASP A 107 7.47 14.23 10.74
C ASP A 107 6.11 14.26 10.07
N ILE A 108 5.78 15.40 9.45
CA ILE A 108 4.54 15.65 8.73
C ILE A 108 4.83 16.56 7.52
N ALA A 109 4.31 16.18 6.35
CA ALA A 109 4.30 17.00 5.14
C ALA A 109 2.84 17.08 4.62
N PRO A 110 2.13 18.18 4.90
CA PRO A 110 0.72 18.33 4.54
C PRO A 110 0.53 18.85 3.11
N ASN A 111 -0.64 18.54 2.54
CA ASN A 111 -1.15 19.09 1.28
C ASN A 111 -0.21 18.92 0.08
N ILE A 112 0.49 17.80 -0.01
CA ILE A 112 1.37 17.49 -1.14
C ILE A 112 0.51 17.23 -2.37
N SER A 113 0.81 17.94 -3.45
CA SER A 113 0.05 17.89 -4.71
C SER A 113 0.68 16.92 -5.73
N PRO A 114 -0.12 16.31 -6.62
CA PRO A 114 0.40 15.48 -7.70
C PRO A 114 1.34 16.24 -8.65
N GLU A 115 2.30 15.51 -9.23
CA GLU A 115 3.28 16.06 -10.17
C GLU A 115 3.15 15.34 -11.54
N PRO A 116 2.12 15.65 -12.35
CA PRO A 116 1.86 14.94 -13.60
C PRO A 116 2.94 15.24 -14.66
N GLY A 117 3.26 14.25 -15.48
CA GLY A 117 4.14 14.42 -16.64
C GLY A 117 5.64 14.49 -16.35
N LYS A 118 6.06 14.30 -15.08
CA LYS A 118 7.46 14.26 -14.69
C LYS A 118 8.12 12.92 -14.99
N ALA A 119 9.39 12.96 -15.40
CA ALA A 119 10.26 11.80 -15.40
C ALA A 119 10.65 11.40 -13.97
N ASP A 120 11.16 10.19 -13.80
CA ASP A 120 11.46 9.60 -12.49
C ASP A 120 12.47 10.42 -11.67
N GLU A 121 13.43 11.04 -12.35
CA GLU A 121 14.50 11.83 -11.75
C GLU A 121 14.07 13.26 -11.39
N GLU A 122 12.89 13.70 -11.85
CA GLU A 122 12.41 15.08 -11.72
C GLU A 122 11.41 15.26 -10.56
N PHE A 123 10.95 14.15 -9.97
CA PHE A 123 10.00 14.19 -8.86
C PHE A 123 10.57 14.93 -7.66
N THR A 124 9.72 15.70 -7.00
CA THR A 124 10.09 16.31 -5.73
C THR A 124 10.27 15.18 -4.71
N LEU A 125 11.43 15.16 -4.07
CA LEU A 125 11.72 14.22 -2.99
C LEU A 125 11.17 14.78 -1.68
N TYR A 126 10.38 13.97 -0.99
CA TYR A 126 9.86 14.28 0.35
C TYR A 126 10.55 13.38 1.39
N PRO A 127 11.75 13.77 1.87
CA PRO A 127 12.44 13.04 2.93
C PRO A 127 11.83 13.38 4.30
N ALA A 128 11.72 12.39 5.16
CA ALA A 128 11.48 12.62 6.57
C ALA A 128 12.65 13.42 7.20
N ARG A 129 12.36 14.30 8.15
CA ARG A 129 13.36 15.00 8.98
C ARG A 129 14.06 14.09 9.99
N ASP A 130 13.44 12.99 10.40
CA ASP A 130 14.02 11.94 11.26
C ASP A 130 13.68 10.55 10.68
N ALA A 131 14.46 9.55 11.06
CA ALA A 131 14.24 8.16 10.67
C ALA A 131 12.90 7.64 11.20
N SER A 132 12.23 6.80 10.41
CA SER A 132 10.91 6.25 10.69
C SER A 132 10.85 4.75 10.36
N ASP A 133 9.94 4.02 11.00
CA ASP A 133 9.61 2.61 10.66
C ASP A 133 8.25 2.51 9.96
N ARG A 134 7.46 3.58 9.98
CA ARG A 134 6.14 3.62 9.33
C ARG A 134 5.88 4.99 8.72
N VAL A 135 5.05 5.00 7.69
CA VAL A 135 4.56 6.22 7.05
C VAL A 135 3.09 6.06 6.75
N LEU A 136 2.28 7.07 7.04
CA LEU A 136 0.86 7.11 6.75
C LEU A 136 0.60 8.19 5.71
N GLU A 137 0.02 7.80 4.58
CA GLU A 137 -0.57 8.71 3.62
C GLU A 137 -2.07 8.86 3.91
N LEU A 138 -2.56 10.09 4.06
CA LEU A 138 -3.99 10.41 4.22
C LEU A 138 -4.45 11.36 3.11
N SER A 139 -5.77 11.54 2.98
CA SER A 139 -6.32 12.64 2.17
C SER A 139 -5.69 13.98 2.57
N ALA A 140 -5.36 14.84 1.61
CA ALA A 140 -4.85 16.18 1.91
C ALA A 140 -5.79 16.96 2.87
N GLY A 141 -5.18 17.68 3.82
CA GLY A 141 -5.88 18.45 4.85
C GLY A 141 -6.34 17.63 6.06
N SER A 142 -6.03 16.33 6.10
CA SER A 142 -6.30 15.48 7.27
C SER A 142 -5.50 15.91 8.49
N VAL A 143 -4.24 16.31 8.32
CA VAL A 143 -3.37 16.82 9.38
C VAL A 143 -4.03 17.99 10.09
N GLU A 144 -4.54 18.96 9.34
CA GLU A 144 -5.22 20.13 9.89
C GLU A 144 -6.57 19.75 10.51
N LYS A 145 -7.40 19.03 9.75
CA LYS A 145 -8.74 18.59 10.18
C LYS A 145 -8.73 17.83 11.50
N PHE A 146 -7.73 16.99 11.71
CA PHE A 146 -7.59 16.15 12.89
C PHE A 146 -6.58 16.68 13.90
N ASN A 147 -5.95 17.83 13.62
CA ASN A 147 -4.95 18.47 14.47
C ASN A 147 -3.82 17.52 14.87
N LEU A 148 -3.31 16.76 13.89
CA LEU A 148 -2.22 15.80 14.08
C LEU A 148 -0.90 16.53 14.29
N LYS A 149 -0.12 16.08 15.27
CA LYS A 149 1.12 16.75 15.70
C LYS A 149 2.26 15.77 15.91
N ILE A 150 3.47 16.29 15.78
CA ILE A 150 4.70 15.59 16.19
C ILE A 150 4.53 15.10 17.63
N GLY A 151 4.83 13.82 17.87
CA GLY A 151 4.65 13.15 19.15
C GLY A 151 3.31 12.41 19.32
N ASP A 152 2.32 12.60 18.43
CA ASP A 152 1.09 11.81 18.50
C ASP A 152 1.36 10.33 18.26
N LYS A 153 0.58 9.48 18.96
CA LYS A 153 0.82 8.04 18.99
C LYS A 153 -0.04 7.29 17.97
N LEU A 154 0.59 6.44 17.18
CA LEU A 154 -0.01 5.44 16.31
C LEU A 154 -0.18 4.10 17.05
N GLU A 155 -1.40 3.58 17.03
CA GLU A 155 -1.76 2.25 17.49
C GLU A 155 -2.43 1.48 16.35
N ILE A 156 -2.04 0.22 16.15
CA ILE A 156 -2.73 -0.67 15.21
C ILE A 156 -3.81 -1.39 16.01
N LEU A 157 -5.07 -1.16 15.66
CA LEU A 157 -6.20 -1.85 16.29
C LEU A 157 -6.29 -3.25 15.67
N ARG A 158 -6.28 -4.27 16.53
CA ARG A 158 -6.43 -5.67 16.15
C ARG A 158 -7.88 -6.10 16.15
#